data_AF-A0A7C1ASU1-F1
#
_entry.id   AF-A0A7C1ASU1-F1
#
_cell.length_a   1.000
_cell.length_b   1.000
_cell.length_c   1.000
_cell.angle_alpha   90.00
_cell.angle_beta   90.00
_cell.angle_gamma   90.00
#
_symmetry.space_group_name_H-M   'P 1'
#
loop_
_entity.id
_entity.type
_entity.pdbx_description
1 polymer ?
#
loop_
_entity_poly.entity_id
_entity_poly.type
_entity_poly.pdbx_seq_one_letter_code
_entity_poly.pdbx_strand_id
1 'polypeptide(L)' 'MFGLGVTELIIILVIVVVLFGASRLPEIGRGIGEAITNFRKSTSGLPGIDDRGDDKRA' A
#
# COMPACT_ATOMS: atom_id res chain seq x y z
N MET A 1 -21.03 3.30 21.45
CA MET A 1 -21.86 4.07 20.50
C MET A 1 -21.05 4.73 19.38
N PHE A 2 -19.80 4.36 19.10
CA PHE A 2 -19.07 4.88 17.94
C PHE A 2 -17.97 3.90 17.55
N GLY A 3 -18.25 3.12 16.51
CA GLY A 3 -17.27 2.29 15.83
C GLY A 3 -17.87 2.04 14.46
N LEU A 4 -17.24 2.58 13.42
CA LEU A 4 -17.58 2.20 12.06
C LEU A 4 -17.33 0.70 11.99
N GLY A 5 -18.41 -0.06 11.96
CA GLY A 5 -18.34 -1.50 11.80
C GLY A 5 -17.86 -1.84 10.41
N VAL A 6 -17.52 -3.12 10.22
CA VAL A 6 -17.15 -3.65 8.92
C VAL A 6 -18.27 -3.38 7.90
N THR A 7 -19.53 -3.45 8.31
CA THR A 7 -20.69 -3.16 7.48
C THR A 7 -20.72 -1.71 6.99
N GLU A 8 -20.54 -0.72 7.88
CA GLU A 8 -20.52 0.68 7.50
C GLU A 8 -19.35 1.00 6.56
N LEU A 9 -18.17 0.41 6.80
CA LEU A 9 -17.02 0.56 5.90
C LEU A 9 -17.30 -0.03 4.50
N ILE A 10 -17.99 -1.17 4.41
CA ILE A 10 -18.39 -1.75 3.12
C ILE A 10 -19.36 -0.83 2.39
N ILE A 11 -20.34 -0.24 3.08
CA ILE A 11 -21.29 0.70 2.45
C ILE A 11 -20.55 1.91 1.90
N ILE A 12 -19.63 2.50 2.67
CA ILE A 12 -18.81 3.62 2.21
C ILE A 12 -17.96 3.21 1.01
N LEU A 13 -17.32 2.04 1.05
CA LEU A 13 -16.53 1.50 -0.05
C LEU A 13 -17.35 1.35 -1.32
N VAL A 14 -18.57 0.83 -1.22
CA VAL A 14 -19.50 0.70 -2.36
C VAL A 14 -19.82 2.06 -2.96
N ILE A 15 -20.13 3.07 -2.13
CA ILE A 15 -20.41 4.43 -2.62
C ILE A 15 -19.19 4.99 -3.37
N VAL A 16 -17.98 4.86 -2.80
CA VAL A 16 -16.74 5.30 -3.43
C VAL A 16 -16.53 4.59 -4.77
N VAL A 17 -16.73 3.27 -4.82
CA VAL A 17 -16.63 2.48 -6.06
C VAL A 17 -17.63 2.93 -7.12
N VAL A 18 -18.86 3.29 -6.74
CA VAL A 18 -19.87 3.78 -7.68
C VAL A 18 -19.50 5.15 -8.24
N LEU A 19 -18.99 6.06 -7.40
CA LEU A 19 -18.63 7.41 -7.81
C LEU A 19 -17.36 7.46 -8.68
N PHE A 20 -16.33 6.71 -8.28
CA PHE A 20 -15.02 6.74 -8.95
C PHE A 20 -14.85 5.61 -9.97
N GLY A 21 -15.66 4.56 -9.89
CA GLY A 21 -15.51 3.34 -10.67
C GLY A 21 -14.54 2.34 -10.02
N ALA A 22 -14.86 1.05 -10.08
CA ALA A 22 -14.04 -0.03 -9.51
C ALA A 22 -12.61 -0.06 -10.07
N SER A 23 -12.40 0.43 -11.30
CA SER A 23 -11.10 0.44 -11.97
C SER A 23 -10.16 1.54 -11.46
N ARG A 24 -10.67 2.63 -10.89
CA ARG A 24 -9.83 3.76 -10.44
C ARG A 24 -9.13 3.49 -9.12
N LEU A 25 -9.74 2.70 -8.23
CA LEU A 25 -9.13 2.36 -6.94
C LEU A 25 -7.81 1.57 -7.09
N PRO A 26 -7.73 0.50 -7.92
CA PRO A 26 -6.46 -0.19 -8.19
C PRO A 26 -5.44 0.69 -8.90
N GLU A 27 -5.87 1.57 -9.81
CA GLU A 27 -4.99 2.47 -10.55
C GLU A 27 -4.28 3.45 -9.61
N ILE A 28 -5.03 4.07 -8.70
CA ILE A 28 -4.48 4.94 -7.64
C ILE A 28 -3.60 4.14 -6.67
N GLY A 29 -4.05 2.94 -6.28
CA GLY A 29 -3.30 2.06 -5.38
C GLY A 29 -1.94 1.63 -5.93
N ARG A 30 -1.83 1.37 -7.25
CA ARG A 30 -0.56 1.06 -7.91
C ARG A 30 0.40 2.25 -7.86
N GLY A 31 -0.07 3.46 -8.18
CA GLY A 31 0.76 4.66 -8.11
C GLY A 31 1.25 4.95 -6.69
N ILE A 32 0.38 4.83 -5.69
CA ILE A 32 0.74 4.99 -4.27
C ILE A 32 1.71 3.89 -3.82
N GLY A 33 1.48 2.63 -4.23
CA GLY A 33 2.34 1.50 -3.88
C GLY A 33 3.75 1.63 -4.43
N GLU A 34 3.88 2.08 -5.68
CA GLU A 34 5.17 2.38 -6.31
C GLU A 34 5.87 3.54 -5.60
N ALA A 35 5.14 4.61 -5.26
CA ALA A 35 5.68 5.74 -4.51
C ALA A 35 6.18 5.31 -3.12
N ILE A 36 5.40 4.52 -2.37
CA ILE A 36 5.81 4.00 -1.05
C ILE A 36 7.03 3.08 -1.19
N THR A 37 7.07 2.23 -2.21
CA THR A 37 8.19 1.32 -2.46
C THR A 37 9.48 2.08 -2.76
N ASN A 38 9.40 3.09 -3.63
CA ASN A 38 10.55 3.92 -3.98
C ASN A 38 10.96 4.81 -2.80
N PHE A 39 10.02 5.38 -2.06
CA PHE A 39 10.28 6.13 -0.83
C PHE A 39 11.00 5.25 0.19
N ARG A 40 10.51 4.03 0.44
CA ARG A 40 11.17 3.07 1.34
C ARG A 40 12.58 2.73 0.84
N LYS A 41 12.80 2.48 -0.45
CA LYS A 41 14.14 2.20 -0.99
C LYS A 41 15.10 3.39 -0.82
N SER A 42 14.65 4.61 -1.05
CA SER A 42 15.47 5.81 -0.86
C SER A 42 15.76 6.10 0.61
N THR A 43 14.81 5.85 1.51
CA THR A 43 14.99 6.01 2.96
C THR A 43 15.81 4.86 3.58
N SER A 44 15.63 3.62 3.11
CA SER A 44 16.39 2.42 3.52
C SER A 44 17.76 2.32 2.85
N GLY A 45 18.05 3.14 1.84
CA GLY A 45 19.37 3.30 1.23
C GLY A 45 20.37 4.07 2.10
N LEU A 46 20.01 4.43 3.34
CA LEU A 46 20.96 4.80 4.37
C LEU A 46 21.81 3.57 4.72
N PRO A 47 23.12 3.55 4.43
CA PRO A 47 23.96 2.39 4.68
C PRO A 47 23.97 2.10 6.18
N GLY A 48 23.48 0.92 6.58
CA GLY A 48 23.62 0.53 7.98
C GLY A 48 22.85 -0.68 8.51
N ILE A 49 21.81 -1.24 7.85
CA ILE A 49 20.98 -2.26 8.53
C ILE A 49 20.73 -3.57 7.74
N ASP A 50 21.09 -3.66 6.46
CA ASP A 50 20.64 -4.80 5.63
C ASP A 50 21.83 -5.51 4.96
N ASP A 51 22.88 -5.84 5.72
CA ASP A 51 24.04 -6.63 5.26
C ASP A 51 24.09 -8.00 5.95
N ARG A 52 22.99 -8.75 5.89
CA ARG A 52 22.97 -10.18 6.24
C ARG A 52 21.98 -10.94 5.36
N GLY A 53 22.52 -11.83 4.53
CA GLY A 53 21.78 -13.03 4.13
C GLY A 53 21.86 -13.48 2.67
N ASP A 54 22.88 -13.10 1.90
CA ASP A 54 23.28 -13.92 0.75
C ASP A 54 24.54 -14.71 1.09
N ASP A 55 24.34 -15.69 1.97
CA ASP A 55 25.26 -16.77 2.26
C ASP A 55 24.98 -17.98 1.35
N LYS A 56 24.70 -17.80 0.05
CA LYS A 56 24.61 -18.93 -0.88
C LYS A 56 25.10 -18.61 -2.30
N ARG A 57 26.41 -18.78 -2.54
CA ARG A 57 27.00 -19.58 -3.65
C ARG A 57 28.51 -19.31 -3.84
N ALA A 58 29.22 -20.40 -4.15
CA ALA A 58 30.59 -20.56 -4.64
C ALA A 58 31.68 -20.78 -3.57
#